data_AF-A0AAN6M8F6-F1
#
_entry.id   AF-A0AAN6M8F6-F1
#
_cell.length_a   1.000
_cell.length_b   1.000
_cell.length_c   1.000
_cell.angle_alpha   90.00
_cell.angle_beta   90.00
_cell.angle_gamma   90.00
#
_symmetry.space_group_name_H-M   'P 1'
#
loop_
_entity.id
_entity.type
_entity.pdbx_description
1 polymer ?
#
loop_
_entity_poly.entity_id
_entity_poly.type
_entity_poly.pdbx_seq_one_letter_code
_entity_poly.pdbx_strand_id
1 'polypeptide(L)'
;MFNWQNIALLVLSYVIVPRLTFLPSNVHTLLIVFGPFIFPRIFNLFNTSRAASRSLPVRPVPSKVQRALNLLFVSVVAWIALSLPSFAEENIFRATQSRWQAEPNVLFNRLALLRPLTPSDERLKEKFALNSANKMLYFAFGPDALLNCLWCTGTASTNDNRNYFYYSLSKLVTPHIVHLAVLGLATSSMVGPEGSRFRIHATIAGLALVVTESWYLGTYDISANRRAKVLQEIDFAHWRIRVLRYISFALVDVALAATLYLTSTNRWLAKPPPIANRIEATTKVAEETLHKLRALGLLENSINRDSGLRQVREEYWRTEGQVMSDTVAEPEVAQKINEALAKLDYASLEGKIGEVADGILSAIDATRASQPLSASMTD
;
A
#
# COMPACT_ATOMS: atom_id res chain seq x y z
N MET A 1 15.29 -20.56 -22.25
CA MET A 1 13.93 -20.08 -22.62
C MET A 1 13.76 -18.67 -22.07
N PHE A 2 13.73 -17.64 -22.92
CA PHE A 2 13.52 -16.26 -22.47
C PHE A 2 12.05 -16.09 -22.07
N ASN A 3 11.79 -16.01 -20.77
CA ASN A 3 10.47 -15.72 -20.23
C ASN A 3 10.09 -14.29 -20.63
N TRP A 4 8.85 -14.06 -21.09
CA TRP A 4 8.33 -12.74 -21.51
C TRP A 4 8.55 -11.67 -20.43
N GLN A 5 8.57 -12.09 -19.17
CA GLN A 5 8.90 -11.26 -18.01
C GLN A 5 10.31 -10.66 -18.07
N ASN A 6 11.32 -11.40 -18.54
CA ASN A 6 12.70 -10.93 -18.67
C ASN A 6 12.85 -9.92 -19.82
N ILE A 7 12.05 -10.05 -20.88
CA ILE A 7 12.03 -9.12 -22.01
C ILE A 7 11.38 -7.80 -21.59
N ALA A 8 10.22 -7.85 -20.92
CA ALA A 8 9.57 -6.66 -20.37
C ALA A 8 10.47 -5.93 -19.36
N LEU A 9 11.24 -6.69 -18.57
CA LEU A 9 12.21 -6.18 -17.62
C LEU A 9 13.38 -5.43 -18.26
N LEU A 10 13.95 -6.00 -19.33
CA LEU A 10 14.99 -5.36 -20.11
C LEU A 10 14.48 -4.07 -20.75
N VAL A 11 13.28 -4.08 -21.32
CA VAL A 11 12.67 -2.88 -21.93
C VAL A 11 12.40 -1.80 -20.88
N LEU A 12 11.85 -2.16 -19.72
CA LEU A 12 11.58 -1.19 -18.65
C LEU A 12 12.89 -0.58 -18.12
N SER A 13 13.90 -1.42 -17.85
CA SER A 13 15.21 -1.02 -17.34
C SER A 13 16.04 -0.18 -18.32
N TYR A 14 16.03 -0.52 -19.61
CA TYR A 14 16.92 0.10 -20.61
C TYR A 14 16.24 1.17 -21.48
N VAL A 15 14.91 1.20 -21.54
CA VAL A 15 14.18 2.16 -22.41
C VAL A 15 13.43 3.20 -21.59
N ILE A 16 12.78 2.79 -20.49
CA ILE A 16 11.92 3.68 -19.70
C ILE A 16 12.72 4.41 -18.63
N VAL A 17 13.52 3.69 -17.84
CA VAL A 17 14.31 4.29 -16.75
C VAL A 17 15.19 5.43 -17.24
N PRO A 18 15.98 5.32 -18.33
CA PRO A 18 16.83 6.42 -18.82
C PRO A 18 16.05 7.65 -19.29
N ARG A 19 14.77 7.52 -19.62
CA ARG A 19 13.90 8.63 -20.04
C ARG A 19 13.23 9.36 -18.88
N LEU A 20 13.37 8.88 -17.64
CA LEU A 20 12.89 9.57 -16.44
C LEU A 20 13.87 10.69 -16.05
N THR A 21 13.83 11.81 -16.78
CA THR A 21 14.75 12.97 -16.62
C THR A 21 14.62 13.71 -15.28
N PHE A 22 13.64 13.35 -14.45
CA PHE A 22 13.43 13.95 -13.12
C PHE A 22 14.30 13.32 -12.01
N LEU A 23 14.96 12.20 -12.28
CA LEU A 23 15.79 11.49 -11.29
C LEU A 23 17.26 11.94 -11.36
N PRO A 24 17.94 12.15 -10.21
CA PRO A 24 19.37 12.43 -10.18
C PRO A 24 20.18 11.30 -10.85
N SER A 25 21.29 11.64 -11.51
CA SER A 25 22.13 10.68 -12.27
C SER A 25 22.57 9.47 -11.46
N ASN A 26 22.80 9.64 -10.15
CA ASN A 26 23.20 8.56 -9.25
C ASN A 26 22.10 7.51 -9.04
N VAL A 27 20.83 7.93 -9.08
CA VAL A 27 19.67 7.02 -8.94
C VAL A 27 19.44 6.26 -10.23
N HIS A 28 19.65 6.89 -11.39
CA HIS A 28 19.62 6.22 -12.70
C HIS A 28 20.60 5.05 -12.75
N THR A 29 21.86 5.28 -12.39
CA THR A 29 22.89 4.23 -12.39
C THR A 29 22.51 3.07 -11.48
N LEU A 30 22.01 3.37 -10.28
CA LEU A 30 21.60 2.34 -9.32
C LEU A 30 20.40 1.53 -9.82
N LEU A 31 19.43 2.18 -10.47
CA LEU A 31 18.22 1.54 -10.97
C LEU A 31 18.47 0.71 -12.23
N ILE A 32 19.42 1.11 -13.09
CA ILE A 32 19.87 0.32 -14.24
C ILE A 32 20.66 -0.92 -13.80
N VAL A 33 21.55 -0.77 -12.81
CA VAL A 33 22.40 -1.87 -12.33
C VAL A 33 21.60 -2.89 -11.52
N PHE A 34 20.77 -2.43 -10.59
CA PHE A 34 20.03 -3.32 -9.67
C PHE A 34 18.60 -3.65 -10.15
N GLY A 35 18.03 -2.89 -11.07
CA GLY A 35 16.68 -3.10 -11.61
C GLY A 35 16.43 -4.53 -12.10
N PRO A 36 17.32 -5.12 -12.92
CA PRO A 36 17.15 -6.49 -13.43
C PRO A 36 17.10 -7.56 -12.33
N PHE A 37 17.73 -7.32 -11.17
CA PHE A 37 17.78 -8.27 -10.07
C PHE A 37 16.64 -8.08 -9.05
N ILE A 38 16.28 -6.83 -8.77
CA ILE A 38 15.27 -6.48 -7.75
C ILE A 38 13.86 -6.70 -8.30
N PHE A 39 13.59 -6.28 -9.52
CA PHE A 39 12.26 -6.27 -10.09
C PHE A 39 11.61 -7.66 -10.25
N PRO A 40 12.28 -8.72 -10.73
CA PRO A 40 11.65 -10.05 -10.81
C PRO A 40 11.33 -10.61 -9.41
N ARG A 41 12.13 -10.28 -8.39
CA ARG A 41 11.83 -10.66 -6.99
C ARG A 41 10.59 -9.94 -6.48
N ILE A 42 10.47 -8.63 -6.71
CA ILE A 42 9.28 -7.85 -6.34
C ILE A 42 8.03 -8.40 -7.05
N PHE A 43 8.14 -8.69 -8.35
CA PHE A 43 7.02 -9.20 -9.14
C PHE A 43 6.58 -10.60 -8.69
N ASN A 44 7.53 -11.48 -8.37
CA ASN A 44 7.22 -12.79 -7.79
C ASN A 44 6.61 -12.68 -6.40
N LEU A 45 7.07 -11.74 -5.56
CA LEU A 45 6.46 -11.48 -4.25
C LEU A 45 5.03 -10.95 -4.40
N PHE A 46 4.79 -10.12 -5.41
CA PHE A 46 3.46 -9.62 -5.74
C PHE A 46 2.53 -10.73 -6.25
N ASN A 47 3.02 -11.59 -7.14
CA ASN A 47 2.23 -12.72 -7.66
C ASN A 47 1.92 -13.77 -6.59
N THR A 48 2.88 -14.10 -5.73
CA THR A 48 2.67 -15.05 -4.63
C THR A 48 1.70 -14.51 -3.58
N SER A 49 1.85 -13.23 -3.19
CA SER A 49 0.90 -12.58 -2.27
C SER A 49 -0.51 -12.43 -2.87
N ARG A 50 -0.61 -12.17 -4.17
CA ARG A 50 -1.89 -12.15 -4.89
C ARG A 50 -2.52 -13.53 -5.01
N ALA A 51 -1.73 -14.57 -5.28
CA ALA A 51 -2.21 -15.96 -5.32
C ALA A 51 -2.76 -16.42 -3.97
N ALA A 52 -2.07 -16.10 -2.87
CA ALA A 52 -2.56 -16.39 -1.51
C ALA A 52 -3.91 -15.67 -1.22
N SER A 53 -4.06 -14.44 -1.71
CA SER A 53 -5.29 -13.65 -1.52
C SER A 53 -6.49 -14.19 -2.30
N ARG A 54 -6.29 -14.90 -3.42
CA ARG A 54 -7.40 -15.55 -4.17
C ARG A 54 -8.09 -16.68 -3.40
N SER A 55 -7.39 -17.28 -2.43
CA SER A 55 -7.92 -18.40 -1.63
C SER A 55 -8.88 -17.96 -0.51
N LEU A 56 -9.02 -16.65 -0.28
CA LEU A 56 -9.84 -16.10 0.79
C LEU A 56 -10.94 -15.21 0.22
N PRO A 57 -12.18 -15.29 0.75
CA PRO A 57 -13.25 -14.41 0.30
C PRO A 57 -12.95 -12.95 0.66
N VAL A 58 -13.33 -12.05 -0.25
CA VAL A 58 -13.27 -10.60 -0.02
C VAL A 58 -14.25 -10.25 1.09
N ARG A 59 -13.76 -9.59 2.13
CA ARG A 59 -14.58 -9.13 3.26
C ARG A 59 -14.75 -7.61 3.24
N PRO A 60 -15.84 -7.06 3.81
CA PRO A 60 -15.97 -5.63 4.03
C PRO A 60 -14.90 -5.12 5.00
N VAL A 61 -14.61 -3.81 4.93
CA VAL A 61 -13.60 -3.17 5.79
C VAL A 61 -14.06 -3.24 7.25
N PRO A 62 -13.23 -3.76 8.18
CA PRO A 62 -13.55 -3.74 9.60
C PRO A 62 -13.72 -2.29 10.10
N SER A 63 -14.72 -2.05 10.96
CA SER A 63 -15.04 -0.70 11.47
C SER A 63 -13.87 0.03 12.14
N LYS A 64 -12.98 -0.72 12.82
CA LYS A 64 -11.75 -0.18 13.43
C LYS A 64 -10.75 0.31 12.37
N VAL A 65 -10.60 -0.43 11.27
CA VAL A 65 -9.73 -0.04 10.15
C VAL A 65 -10.33 1.15 9.41
N GLN A 66 -11.66 1.21 9.27
CA GLN A 66 -12.32 2.38 8.67
C GLN A 66 -12.00 3.68 9.42
N ARG A 67 -11.94 3.67 10.75
CA ARG A 67 -11.54 4.84 11.55
C ARG A 67 -10.10 5.26 11.26
N ALA A 68 -9.19 4.30 11.12
CA ALA A 68 -7.80 4.59 10.75
C ALA A 68 -7.69 5.15 9.33
N LEU A 69 -8.47 4.62 8.37
CA LEU A 69 -8.54 5.15 7.01
C LEU A 69 -9.09 6.58 6.98
N ASN A 70 -10.12 6.88 7.78
CA ASN A 70 -10.65 8.24 7.89
C ASN A 70 -9.60 9.21 8.49
N LEU A 71 -8.85 8.77 9.50
CA LEU A 71 -7.76 9.57 10.09
C LEU A 71 -6.66 9.86 9.05
N LEU A 72 -6.24 8.85 8.28
CA LEU A 72 -5.26 9.02 7.20
C LEU A 72 -5.81 9.88 6.05
N PHE A 73 -7.10 9.81 5.76
CA PHE A 73 -7.73 10.68 4.76
C PHE A 73 -7.68 12.14 5.20
N VAL A 74 -8.05 12.42 6.46
CA VAL A 74 -7.99 13.77 7.03
C VAL A 74 -6.54 14.28 7.06
N SER A 75 -5.57 13.43 7.41
CA SER A 75 -4.15 13.84 7.41
C SER A 75 -3.66 14.16 6.00
N VAL A 76 -4.00 13.35 4.99
CA VAL A 76 -3.65 13.61 3.58
C VAL A 76 -4.22 14.95 3.13
N VAL A 77 -5.50 15.22 3.39
CA VAL A 77 -6.14 16.49 3.04
C VAL A 77 -5.45 17.66 3.75
N ALA A 78 -5.13 17.51 5.03
CA ALA A 78 -4.43 18.54 5.80
C ALA A 78 -3.02 18.82 5.26
N TRP A 79 -2.24 17.79 4.93
CA TRP A 79 -0.90 17.96 4.36
C TRP A 79 -0.93 18.57 2.97
N ILE A 80 -1.86 18.16 2.11
CA ILE A 80 -2.06 18.79 0.80
C ILE A 80 -2.46 20.25 0.97
N ALA A 81 -3.37 20.57 1.89
CA ALA A 81 -3.74 21.95 2.17
C ALA A 81 -2.53 22.78 2.65
N LEU A 82 -1.72 22.25 3.58
CA LEU A 82 -0.52 22.91 4.09
C LEU A 82 0.59 23.08 3.04
N SER A 83 0.58 22.25 1.98
CA SER A 83 1.50 22.40 0.85
C SER A 83 1.18 23.61 -0.04
N LEU A 84 -0.02 24.18 0.07
CA LEU A 84 -0.44 25.33 -0.73
C LEU A 84 0.30 26.60 -0.33
N PRO A 85 0.55 27.51 -1.30
CA PRO A 85 1.30 28.74 -1.08
C PRO A 85 0.61 29.69 -0.09
N SER A 86 -0.72 29.63 0.04
CA SER A 86 -1.48 30.50 0.95
C SER A 86 -1.13 30.30 2.43
N PHE A 87 -0.65 29.11 2.79
CA PHE A 87 -0.20 28.83 4.16
C PHE A 87 1.31 29.06 4.31
N ALA A 88 2.03 29.41 3.25
CA ALA A 88 3.47 29.66 3.28
C ALA A 88 3.77 31.09 3.71
N GLU A 89 4.90 31.27 4.39
CA GLU A 89 5.48 32.59 4.55
C GLU A 89 5.80 33.20 3.18
N GLU A 90 5.51 34.48 3.02
CA GLU A 90 5.72 35.19 1.76
C GLU A 90 7.22 35.23 1.41
N ASN A 91 7.53 34.82 0.18
CA ASN A 91 8.86 35.00 -0.36
C ASN A 91 8.96 36.37 -1.00
N ILE A 92 9.66 37.29 -0.34
CA ILE A 92 9.76 38.70 -0.74
C ILE A 92 10.34 38.81 -2.16
N PHE A 93 11.37 38.04 -2.50
CA PHE A 93 12.01 38.10 -3.82
C PHE A 93 11.10 37.59 -4.94
N ARG A 94 10.24 36.60 -4.66
CA ARG A 94 9.21 36.15 -5.61
C ARG A 94 8.07 37.14 -5.72
N ALA A 95 7.63 37.75 -4.62
CA ALA A 95 6.56 38.75 -4.62
C ALA A 95 6.96 40.00 -5.42
N THR A 96 8.18 40.52 -5.21
CA THR A 96 8.69 41.72 -5.87
C THR A 96 9.37 41.47 -7.22
N GLN A 97 9.46 40.20 -7.65
CA GLN A 97 10.15 39.76 -8.88
C GLN A 97 11.58 40.34 -8.99
N SER A 98 12.29 40.44 -7.86
CA SER A 98 13.61 41.07 -7.78
C SER A 98 14.74 40.06 -7.87
N ARG A 99 15.85 40.46 -8.50
CA ARG A 99 17.10 39.68 -8.49
C ARG A 99 17.71 39.66 -7.08
N TRP A 100 18.45 38.61 -6.72
CA TRP A 100 19.09 38.54 -5.40
C TRP A 100 20.08 39.69 -5.13
N GLN A 101 20.73 40.20 -6.18
CA GLN A 101 21.68 41.31 -6.11
C GLN A 101 21.01 42.67 -5.85
N ALA A 102 19.68 42.77 -5.97
CA ALA A 102 18.97 44.03 -5.77
C ALA A 102 19.28 44.61 -4.39
N GLU A 103 19.57 45.91 -4.33
CA GLU A 103 19.84 46.58 -3.06
C GLU A 103 18.65 46.48 -2.11
N PRO A 104 18.87 46.33 -0.79
CA PRO A 104 17.79 46.20 0.18
C PRO A 104 16.77 47.34 0.09
N ASN A 105 17.23 48.59 -0.05
CA ASN A 105 16.32 49.74 -0.17
C ASN A 105 15.38 49.61 -1.38
N VAL A 106 15.91 49.21 -2.54
CA VAL A 106 15.09 49.02 -3.75
C VAL A 106 14.11 47.86 -3.57
N LEU A 107 14.55 46.77 -2.94
CA LEU A 107 13.70 45.61 -2.66
C LEU A 107 12.50 45.98 -1.78
N PHE A 108 12.74 46.63 -0.66
CA PHE A 108 11.70 47.00 0.30
C PHE A 108 10.84 48.17 -0.18
N ASN A 109 11.38 49.08 -0.99
CA ASN A 109 10.55 50.10 -1.65
C ASN A 109 9.55 49.48 -2.64
N ARG A 110 9.96 48.41 -3.37
CA ARG A 110 9.03 47.66 -4.22
C ARG A 110 8.00 46.88 -3.41
N LEU A 111 8.41 46.29 -2.28
CA LEU A 111 7.49 45.62 -1.37
C LEU A 111 6.45 46.61 -0.81
N ALA A 112 6.86 47.84 -0.49
CA ALA A 112 5.99 48.92 -0.03
C ALA A 112 4.86 49.25 -1.01
N LEU A 113 5.10 49.08 -2.31
CA LEU A 113 4.10 49.30 -3.36
C LEU A 113 3.05 48.19 -3.41
N LEU A 114 3.38 46.99 -2.93
CA LEU A 114 2.46 45.84 -2.91
C LEU A 114 1.63 45.79 -1.62
N ARG A 115 2.26 46.11 -0.49
CA ARG A 115 1.62 46.11 0.84
C ARG A 115 2.37 47.02 1.82
N PRO A 116 1.73 47.52 2.90
CA PRO A 116 2.43 48.24 3.95
C PRO A 116 3.52 47.36 4.59
N LEU A 117 4.67 47.98 4.92
CA LEU A 117 5.77 47.27 5.57
C LEU A 117 5.39 46.90 6.99
N THR A 118 5.68 45.65 7.35
CA THR A 118 5.56 45.16 8.72
C THR A 118 6.84 45.44 9.51
N PRO A 119 6.80 45.47 10.85
CA PRO A 119 8.02 45.63 11.66
C PRO A 119 9.04 44.50 11.43
N SER A 120 8.59 43.31 11.03
CA SER A 120 9.47 42.22 10.58
C SER A 120 10.19 42.54 9.28
N ASP A 121 9.52 43.23 8.34
CA ASP A 121 10.12 43.62 7.06
C ASP A 121 11.22 44.67 7.28
N GLU A 122 11.00 45.63 8.18
CA GLU A 122 12.00 46.66 8.53
C GLU A 122 13.25 46.05 9.17
N ARG A 123 13.08 45.11 10.12
CA ARG A 123 14.21 44.36 10.70
C ARG A 123 14.94 43.52 9.66
N LEU A 124 14.21 42.91 8.72
CA LEU A 124 14.81 42.13 7.64
C LEU A 124 15.60 43.04 6.69
N LYS A 125 15.12 44.26 6.42
CA LYS A 125 15.82 45.28 5.66
C LYS A 125 17.15 45.65 6.30
N GLU A 126 17.18 45.90 7.60
CA GLU A 126 18.39 46.18 8.36
C GLU A 126 19.39 45.01 8.26
N LYS A 127 18.92 43.77 8.46
CA LYS A 127 19.76 42.57 8.33
C LYS A 127 20.35 42.41 6.93
N PHE A 128 19.60 42.71 5.87
CA PHE A 128 20.11 42.66 4.50
C PHE A 128 21.07 43.81 4.18
N ALA A 129 20.93 44.97 4.82
CA ALA A 129 21.84 46.10 4.67
C ALA A 129 23.18 45.88 5.37
N LEU A 130 23.17 45.23 6.55
CA LEU A 130 24.38 44.89 7.30
C LEU A 130 25.30 43.93 6.54
N ASN A 131 24.72 42.90 5.91
CA ASN A 131 25.49 41.91 5.16
C ASN A 131 24.66 41.32 4.01
N SER A 132 25.16 41.44 2.79
CA SER A 132 24.50 40.90 1.60
C SER A 132 24.45 39.36 1.57
N ALA A 133 25.34 38.69 2.30
CA ALA A 133 25.32 37.23 2.47
C ALA A 133 24.09 36.74 3.23
N ASN A 134 23.45 37.60 4.04
CA ASN A 134 22.21 37.26 4.74
C ASN A 134 21.06 36.93 3.77
N LYS A 135 21.10 37.45 2.53
CA LYS A 135 20.13 37.06 1.49
C LYS A 135 20.24 35.57 1.12
N MET A 136 21.43 34.99 1.16
CA MET A 136 21.60 33.55 0.88
C MET A 136 21.10 32.69 2.02
N LEU A 137 21.34 33.12 3.26
CA LEU A 137 20.78 32.50 4.46
C LEU A 137 19.25 32.57 4.45
N TYR A 138 18.67 33.67 3.96
CA TYR A 138 17.23 33.80 3.75
C TYR A 138 16.68 32.77 2.75
N PHE A 139 17.38 32.50 1.64
CA PHE A 139 16.96 31.47 0.69
C PHE A 139 17.03 30.05 1.26
N ALA A 140 18.02 29.77 2.11
CA ALA A 140 18.25 28.46 2.70
C ALA A 140 17.31 28.17 3.89
N PHE A 141 17.22 29.11 4.85
CA PHE A 141 16.56 28.90 6.15
C PHE A 141 15.25 29.68 6.33
N GLY A 142 14.96 30.67 5.49
CA GLY A 142 13.76 31.50 5.57
C GLY A 142 13.91 32.76 6.44
N PRO A 143 12.88 33.65 6.48
CA PRO A 143 12.94 34.91 7.22
C PRO A 143 13.04 34.71 8.73
N ASP A 144 12.31 33.76 9.27
CA ASP A 144 12.22 33.56 10.71
C ASP A 144 13.58 33.20 11.35
N ALA A 145 14.37 32.35 10.70
CA ALA A 145 15.70 32.01 11.19
C ALA A 145 16.64 33.23 11.26
N LEU A 146 16.47 34.20 10.37
CA LEU A 146 17.25 35.45 10.37
C LEU A 146 16.79 36.45 11.43
N LEU A 147 15.49 36.46 11.72
CA LEU A 147 14.90 37.44 12.63
C LEU A 147 14.95 36.99 14.09
N ASN A 148 14.72 35.70 14.34
CA ASN A 148 14.47 35.18 15.69
C ASN A 148 15.64 34.34 16.25
N CYS A 149 16.70 34.07 15.48
CA CYS A 149 17.89 33.40 16.02
C CYS A 149 18.75 34.38 16.83
N LEU A 150 18.71 34.25 18.16
CA LEU A 150 19.40 35.16 19.08
C LEU A 150 20.93 35.00 19.13
N TRP A 151 21.41 33.80 18.82
CA TRP A 151 22.81 33.37 18.93
C TRP A 151 23.47 33.20 17.56
N CYS A 152 22.76 33.54 16.48
CA CYS A 152 23.32 33.61 15.16
C CYS A 152 23.96 34.98 14.96
N THR A 153 25.29 35.05 14.98
CA THR A 153 26.03 36.24 14.55
C THR A 153 25.81 36.41 13.05
N GLY A 154 25.27 37.55 12.61
CA GLY A 154 24.94 37.85 11.20
C GLY A 154 26.15 37.95 10.25
N THR A 155 27.28 37.38 10.66
CA THR A 155 28.49 37.17 9.91
C THR A 155 28.37 35.88 9.11
N ALA A 156 28.88 35.86 7.88
CA ALA A 156 28.83 34.66 7.04
C ALA A 156 30.06 33.77 7.29
N SER A 157 30.35 33.46 8.55
CA SER A 157 31.43 32.52 8.89
C SER A 157 30.91 31.07 8.86
N THR A 158 31.79 30.09 8.65
CA THR A 158 31.41 28.67 8.58
C THR A 158 30.69 28.17 9.85
N ASN A 159 30.99 28.75 11.00
CA ASN A 159 30.33 28.42 12.27
C ASN A 159 28.90 28.98 12.34
N ASP A 160 28.64 30.11 11.70
CA ASP A 160 27.32 30.75 11.69
C ASP A 160 26.30 29.91 10.91
N ASN A 161 26.71 29.29 9.80
CA ASN A 161 25.83 28.40 9.02
C ASN A 161 25.27 27.23 9.83
N ARG A 162 26.10 26.63 10.69
CA ARG A 162 25.68 25.54 11.59
C ARG A 162 24.69 26.04 12.64
N ASN A 163 24.86 27.27 13.11
CA ASN A 163 23.95 27.87 14.09
C ASN A 163 22.56 28.08 13.51
N TYR A 164 22.46 28.63 12.29
CA TYR A 164 21.18 28.73 11.58
C TYR A 164 20.54 27.36 11.32
N PHE A 165 21.35 26.36 10.95
CA PHE A 165 20.86 24.99 10.78
C PHE A 165 20.24 24.43 12.06
N TYR A 166 20.94 24.48 13.20
CA TYR A 166 20.44 23.97 14.47
C TYR A 166 19.17 24.70 14.95
N TYR A 167 19.08 26.02 14.73
CA TYR A 167 17.86 26.77 15.00
C TYR A 167 16.70 26.26 14.13
N SER A 168 16.91 26.16 12.81
CA SER A 168 15.90 25.71 11.85
C SER A 168 15.49 24.24 12.03
N LEU A 169 16.37 23.41 12.58
CA LEU A 169 16.13 21.98 12.80
C LEU A 169 14.93 21.75 13.71
N SER A 170 14.76 22.58 14.75
CA SER A 170 13.60 22.48 15.64
C SER A 170 12.28 22.60 14.88
N LYS A 171 12.17 23.61 14.01
CA LYS A 171 11.00 23.87 13.14
C LYS A 171 10.82 22.83 12.04
N LEU A 172 11.92 22.24 11.59
CA LEU A 172 11.92 21.14 10.63
C LEU A 172 11.36 19.86 11.24
N VAL A 173 11.76 19.55 12.47
CA VAL A 173 11.38 18.31 13.16
C VAL A 173 9.94 18.35 13.69
N THR A 174 9.42 19.50 14.10
CA THR A 174 8.04 19.64 14.61
C THR A 174 6.96 18.96 13.72
N PRO A 175 6.85 19.26 12.40
CA PRO A 175 5.84 18.63 11.56
C PRO A 175 6.05 17.12 11.40
N HIS A 176 7.29 16.62 11.51
CA HIS A 176 7.55 15.18 11.48
C HIS A 176 7.11 14.47 12.76
N ILE A 177 7.24 15.12 13.93
CA ILE A 177 6.70 14.56 15.18
C ILE A 177 5.18 14.40 15.05
N VAL A 178 4.50 15.40 14.49
CA VAL A 178 3.06 15.34 14.23
C VAL A 178 2.74 14.20 13.24
N HIS A 179 3.50 14.07 12.15
CA HIS A 179 3.31 12.99 11.19
C HIS A 179 3.54 11.60 11.81
N LEU A 180 4.60 11.42 12.61
CA LEU A 180 4.86 10.19 13.35
C LEU A 180 3.74 9.87 14.35
N ALA A 181 3.15 10.87 14.99
CA ALA A 181 1.99 10.68 15.86
C ALA A 181 0.77 10.19 15.07
N VAL A 182 0.48 10.77 13.90
CA VAL A 182 -0.59 10.33 12.99
C VAL A 182 -0.37 8.87 12.55
N LEU A 183 0.84 8.53 12.09
CA LEU A 183 1.20 7.17 11.70
C LEU A 183 1.11 6.19 12.88
N GLY A 184 1.54 6.61 14.07
CA GLY A 184 1.47 5.83 15.29
C GLY A 184 0.03 5.53 15.72
N LEU A 185 -0.88 6.51 15.61
CA LEU A 185 -2.30 6.32 15.88
C LEU A 185 -2.95 5.40 14.84
N ALA A 186 -2.66 5.59 13.55
CA ALA A 186 -3.18 4.78 12.45
C ALA A 186 -2.73 3.31 12.50
N THR A 187 -1.56 3.04 13.10
CA THR A 187 -0.99 1.69 13.26
C THR A 187 -1.05 1.17 14.70
N SER A 188 -1.79 1.85 15.59
CA SER A 188 -1.92 1.47 16.98
C SER A 188 -2.67 0.13 17.16
N SER A 189 -2.49 -0.50 18.32
CA SER A 189 -3.23 -1.72 18.69
C SER A 189 -4.74 -1.51 18.74
N MET A 190 -5.22 -0.26 18.84
CA MET A 190 -6.64 0.10 18.81
C MET A 190 -7.30 -0.22 17.46
N VAL A 191 -6.53 -0.16 16.36
CA VAL A 191 -7.00 -0.49 15.00
C VAL A 191 -7.12 -2.01 14.80
N GLY A 192 -6.43 -2.79 15.63
CA GLY A 192 -6.40 -4.24 15.59
C GLY A 192 -5.12 -4.80 14.95
N PRO A 193 -5.06 -6.14 14.75
CA PRO A 193 -3.85 -6.81 14.25
C PRO A 193 -3.46 -6.36 12.83
N GLU A 194 -4.43 -5.91 12.03
CA GLU A 194 -4.20 -5.42 10.67
C GLU A 194 -3.40 -4.12 10.63
N GLY A 195 -3.59 -3.23 11.61
CA GLY A 195 -2.83 -1.99 11.73
C GLY A 195 -1.47 -2.21 12.40
N SER A 196 -1.46 -2.97 13.50
CA SER A 196 -0.25 -3.18 14.32
C SER A 196 0.90 -3.82 13.57
N ARG A 197 0.63 -4.65 12.54
CA ARG A 197 1.66 -5.30 11.72
C ARG A 197 2.51 -4.32 10.91
N PHE A 198 1.96 -3.16 10.58
CA PHE A 198 2.63 -2.14 9.76
C PHE A 198 3.32 -1.06 10.59
N ARG A 199 3.20 -1.10 11.92
CA ARG A 199 3.76 -0.08 12.82
C ARG A 199 5.26 0.14 12.58
N ILE A 200 6.06 -0.92 12.55
CA ILE A 200 7.52 -0.83 12.32
C ILE A 200 7.82 -0.17 10.96
N HIS A 201 7.11 -0.60 9.90
CA HIS A 201 7.29 -0.08 8.55
C HIS A 201 6.91 1.40 8.46
N ALA A 202 5.80 1.80 9.09
CA ALA A 202 5.36 3.18 9.17
C ALA A 202 6.35 4.05 9.96
N THR A 203 6.88 3.55 11.08
CA THR A 203 7.90 4.28 11.86
C THR A 203 9.21 4.45 11.10
N ILE A 204 9.65 3.42 10.37
CA ILE A 204 10.85 3.49 9.52
C ILE A 204 10.65 4.52 8.42
N ALA A 205 9.50 4.51 7.74
CA ALA A 205 9.19 5.48 6.70
C ALA A 205 9.19 6.92 7.23
N GLY A 206 8.52 7.17 8.36
CA GLY A 206 8.50 8.50 8.99
C GLY A 206 9.89 8.97 9.45
N LEU A 207 10.69 8.09 10.05
CA LEU A 207 12.06 8.42 10.46
C LEU A 207 12.97 8.69 9.25
N ALA A 208 12.82 7.90 8.18
CA ALA A 208 13.58 8.10 6.95
C ALA A 208 13.32 9.47 6.32
N LEU A 209 12.09 10.00 6.39
CA LEU A 209 11.79 11.35 5.92
C LEU A 209 12.55 12.41 6.75
N VAL A 210 12.51 12.32 8.09
CA VAL A 210 13.23 13.25 8.99
C VAL A 210 14.72 13.27 8.67
N VAL A 211 15.32 12.08 8.57
CA VAL A 211 16.76 11.92 8.35
C VAL A 211 17.14 12.48 6.98
N THR A 212 16.36 12.16 5.95
CA THR A 212 16.61 12.62 4.57
C THR A 212 16.54 14.14 4.49
N GLU A 213 15.53 14.74 5.11
CA GLU A 213 15.35 16.19 5.09
C GLU A 213 16.43 16.92 5.90
N SER A 214 16.77 16.41 7.09
CA SER A 214 17.83 16.96 7.94
C SER A 214 19.21 16.85 7.27
N TRP A 215 19.47 15.72 6.60
CA TRP A 215 20.68 15.50 5.83
C TRP A 215 20.77 16.43 4.62
N TYR A 216 19.66 16.60 3.89
CA TYR A 216 19.59 17.50 2.75
C TYR A 216 19.91 18.95 3.16
N LEU A 217 19.26 19.47 4.21
CA LEU A 217 19.53 20.83 4.68
C LEU A 217 20.92 20.97 5.31
N GLY A 218 21.41 19.94 6.02
CA GLY A 218 22.74 19.95 6.65
C GLY A 218 23.91 19.88 5.67
N THR A 219 23.69 19.34 4.46
CA THR A 219 24.69 19.26 3.38
C THR A 219 24.47 20.31 2.28
N TYR A 220 23.46 21.16 2.43
CA TYR A 220 23.13 22.17 1.44
C TYR A 220 24.22 23.24 1.34
N ASP A 221 24.75 23.43 0.13
CA ASP A 221 25.70 24.52 -0.14
C ASP A 221 24.96 25.85 -0.32
N ILE A 222 24.99 26.68 0.72
CA ILE A 222 24.36 28.01 0.74
C ILE A 222 24.98 28.93 -0.35
N SER A 223 26.23 28.66 -0.74
CA SER A 223 26.93 29.46 -1.75
C SER A 223 26.51 29.13 -3.19
N ALA A 224 25.72 28.06 -3.41
CA ALA A 224 25.23 27.66 -4.73
C ALA A 224 24.46 28.80 -5.43
N ASN A 225 23.67 29.57 -4.67
CA ASN A 225 22.88 30.69 -5.17
C ASN A 225 23.71 31.93 -5.57
N ARG A 226 25.02 31.95 -5.28
CA ARG A 226 25.92 33.06 -5.67
C ARG A 226 26.07 33.21 -7.18
N ARG A 227 25.92 32.09 -7.91
CA ARG A 227 26.11 32.05 -9.37
C ARG A 227 24.85 32.42 -10.15
N ALA A 228 23.68 32.40 -9.52
CA ALA A 228 22.42 32.72 -10.17
C ALA A 228 22.41 34.18 -10.63
N LYS A 229 22.04 34.46 -11.87
CA LYS A 229 21.89 35.84 -12.40
C LYS A 229 20.42 36.20 -12.58
N VAL A 230 19.57 35.19 -12.77
CA VAL A 230 18.12 35.34 -12.97
C VAL A 230 17.36 34.78 -11.76
N LEU A 231 16.18 35.33 -11.49
CA LEU A 231 15.31 34.88 -10.38
C LEU A 231 14.95 33.39 -10.47
N GLN A 232 14.75 32.88 -11.69
CA GLN A 232 14.39 31.48 -11.95
C GLN A 232 15.53 30.50 -11.63
N GLU A 233 16.78 30.97 -11.64
CA GLU A 233 17.96 30.17 -11.32
C GLU A 233 18.21 30.09 -9.80
N ILE A 234 17.52 30.92 -9.00
CA ILE A 234 17.66 30.93 -7.55
C ILE A 234 16.92 29.74 -6.95
N ASP A 235 17.65 28.93 -6.20
CA ASP A 235 17.08 27.84 -5.45
C ASP A 235 16.56 28.33 -4.09
N PHE A 236 15.23 28.37 -3.99
CA PHE A 236 14.51 28.73 -2.77
C PHE A 236 14.33 27.51 -1.87
N ALA A 237 15.44 27.02 -1.31
CA ALA A 237 15.50 25.77 -0.57
C ALA A 237 14.48 25.70 0.58
N HIS A 238 14.33 26.76 1.38
CA HIS A 238 13.36 26.79 2.50
C HIS A 238 11.93 26.44 2.04
N TRP A 239 11.41 27.15 1.02
CA TRP A 239 10.07 26.93 0.49
C TRP A 239 9.95 25.61 -0.27
N ARG A 240 11.00 25.20 -0.99
CA ARG A 240 11.00 23.93 -1.72
C ARG A 240 10.92 22.74 -0.77
N ILE A 241 11.75 22.72 0.28
CA ILE A 241 11.75 21.69 1.31
C ILE A 241 10.37 21.61 1.95
N ARG A 242 9.77 22.75 2.30
CA ARG A 242 8.42 22.80 2.89
C ARG A 242 7.36 22.10 2.01
N VAL A 243 7.34 22.39 0.72
CA VAL A 243 6.39 21.76 -0.21
C VAL A 243 6.67 20.25 -0.32
N LEU A 244 7.93 19.86 -0.51
CA LEU A 244 8.32 18.45 -0.61
C LEU A 244 8.01 17.66 0.67
N ARG A 245 8.15 18.28 1.85
CA ARG A 245 7.82 17.69 3.14
C ARG A 245 6.35 17.31 3.24
N TYR A 246 5.45 18.25 2.96
CA TYR A 246 4.02 17.96 3.09
C TYR A 246 3.51 17.01 1.99
N ILE A 247 4.07 17.08 0.78
CA ILE A 247 3.77 16.11 -0.29
C ILE A 247 4.28 14.71 0.10
N SER A 248 5.48 14.59 0.66
CA SER A 248 6.02 13.29 1.07
C SER A 248 5.21 12.67 2.21
N PHE A 249 4.73 13.47 3.17
CA PHE A 249 3.80 13.01 4.21
C PHE A 249 2.50 12.48 3.60
N ALA A 250 1.89 13.24 2.69
CA ALA A 250 0.68 12.81 2.00
C ALA A 250 0.88 11.50 1.22
N LEU A 251 2.02 11.35 0.53
CA LEU A 251 2.34 10.13 -0.21
C LEU A 251 2.50 8.91 0.71
N VAL A 252 3.18 9.06 1.85
CA VAL A 252 3.31 7.99 2.85
C VAL A 252 1.96 7.61 3.44
N ASP A 253 1.12 8.60 3.77
CA ASP A 253 -0.21 8.36 4.32
C ASP A 253 -1.13 7.66 3.31
N VAL A 254 -1.10 8.07 2.03
CA VAL A 254 -1.83 7.40 0.94
C VAL A 254 -1.35 5.96 0.76
N ALA A 255 -0.02 5.74 0.75
CA ALA A 255 0.54 4.39 0.63
C ALA A 255 0.09 3.50 1.81
N LEU A 256 0.17 4.01 3.04
CA LEU A 256 -0.27 3.28 4.23
C LEU A 256 -1.78 3.00 4.18
N ALA A 257 -2.61 3.98 3.83
CA ALA A 257 -4.05 3.81 3.69
C ALA A 257 -4.39 2.75 2.63
N ALA A 258 -3.73 2.78 1.48
CA ALA A 258 -3.90 1.78 0.43
C ALA A 258 -3.51 0.38 0.91
N THR A 259 -2.38 0.24 1.61
CA THR A 259 -1.97 -1.06 2.17
C THR A 259 -2.99 -1.57 3.19
N LEU A 260 -3.42 -0.74 4.14
CA LEU A 260 -4.42 -1.11 5.15
C LEU A 260 -5.76 -1.52 4.52
N TYR A 261 -6.22 -0.79 3.51
CA TYR A 261 -7.44 -1.11 2.78
C TYR A 261 -7.33 -2.46 2.07
N LEU A 262 -6.27 -2.66 1.29
CA LEU A 262 -6.09 -3.89 0.52
C LEU A 262 -5.91 -5.13 1.42
N THR A 263 -5.26 -4.96 2.56
CA THR A 263 -4.97 -6.08 3.46
C THR A 263 -6.14 -6.40 4.36
N SER A 264 -6.85 -5.38 4.84
CA SER A 264 -8.06 -5.59 5.63
C SER A 264 -9.20 -6.18 4.83
N THR A 265 -9.26 -6.01 3.51
CA THR A 265 -10.29 -6.59 2.64
C THR A 265 -9.91 -7.95 2.02
N ASN A 266 -8.78 -8.54 2.45
CA ASN A 266 -8.19 -9.77 1.87
C ASN A 266 -7.86 -9.67 0.37
N ARG A 267 -7.69 -8.46 -0.18
CA ARG A 267 -7.35 -8.27 -1.60
C ARG A 267 -5.86 -8.41 -1.86
N TRP A 268 -5.02 -8.13 -0.86
CA TRP A 268 -3.56 -8.23 -0.96
C TRP A 268 -2.94 -8.63 0.39
N LEU A 269 -1.91 -9.49 0.38
CA LEU A 269 -1.25 -10.00 1.60
C LEU A 269 -2.26 -10.54 2.64
N ALA A 270 -3.26 -11.28 2.17
CA ALA A 270 -4.23 -11.91 3.04
C ALA A 270 -3.54 -13.00 3.87
N LYS A 271 -3.64 -12.91 5.20
CA LYS A 271 -3.12 -13.93 6.10
C LYS A 271 -4.21 -14.97 6.34
N PRO A 272 -3.99 -16.24 5.96
CA PRO A 272 -4.93 -17.29 6.29
C PRO A 272 -5.02 -17.45 7.82
N PRO A 273 -6.18 -17.91 8.34
CA PRO A 273 -6.26 -18.33 9.73
C PRO A 273 -5.20 -19.42 9.99
N PRO A 274 -4.67 -19.50 11.22
CA PRO A 274 -3.63 -20.47 11.56
C PRO A 274 -4.07 -21.90 11.23
N ILE A 275 -3.10 -22.75 10.88
CA ILE A 275 -3.34 -24.13 10.44
C ILE A 275 -4.17 -24.90 11.48
N ALA A 276 -3.94 -24.66 12.78
CA ALA A 276 -4.73 -25.24 13.86
C ALA A 276 -6.24 -24.97 13.69
N ASN A 277 -6.63 -23.72 13.47
CA ASN A 277 -8.05 -23.34 13.29
C ASN A 277 -8.63 -23.92 12.00
N ARG A 278 -7.80 -24.08 10.96
CA ARG A 278 -8.23 -24.72 9.71
C ARG A 278 -8.52 -26.21 9.92
N ILE A 279 -7.60 -26.90 10.60
CA ILE A 279 -7.76 -28.31 10.95
C ILE A 279 -9.01 -28.47 11.82
N GLU A 280 -9.14 -27.68 12.88
CA GLU A 280 -10.32 -27.71 13.77
C GLU A 280 -11.63 -27.52 12.99
N ALA A 281 -11.70 -26.53 12.10
CA ALA A 281 -12.88 -26.30 11.28
C ALA A 281 -13.20 -27.48 10.35
N THR A 282 -12.18 -28.05 9.70
CA THR A 282 -12.37 -29.22 8.83
C THR A 282 -12.74 -30.47 9.62
N THR A 283 -12.15 -30.67 10.79
CA THR A 283 -12.45 -31.79 11.69
C THR A 283 -13.88 -31.68 12.19
N LYS A 284 -14.34 -30.49 12.57
CA LYS A 284 -15.72 -30.26 13.01
C LYS A 284 -16.73 -30.59 11.91
N VAL A 285 -16.45 -30.18 10.66
CA VAL A 285 -17.31 -30.54 9.52
C VAL A 285 -17.28 -32.05 9.27
N ALA A 286 -16.12 -32.69 9.37
CA ALA A 286 -15.97 -34.14 9.20
C ALA A 286 -16.68 -34.94 10.31
N GLU A 287 -16.64 -34.47 11.55
CA GLU A 287 -17.39 -35.04 12.67
C GLU A 287 -18.89 -34.91 12.43
N GLU A 288 -19.37 -33.74 12.00
CA GLU A 288 -20.78 -33.53 11.71
C GLU A 288 -21.28 -34.44 10.57
N THR A 289 -20.50 -34.59 9.49
CA THR A 289 -20.87 -35.51 8.39
C THR A 289 -20.84 -36.96 8.84
N LEU A 290 -19.85 -37.36 9.64
CA LEU A 290 -19.76 -38.71 10.21
C LEU A 290 -20.94 -39.01 11.15
N HIS A 291 -21.37 -38.06 11.97
CA HIS A 291 -22.57 -38.20 12.80
C HIS A 291 -23.84 -38.37 11.96
N LYS A 292 -23.99 -37.60 10.88
CA LYS A 292 -25.10 -37.75 9.93
C LYS A 292 -25.08 -39.11 9.24
N LEU A 293 -23.91 -39.59 8.81
CA LEU A 293 -23.77 -40.92 8.21
C LEU A 293 -24.10 -42.06 9.19
N ARG A 294 -23.67 -41.95 10.46
CA ARG A 294 -24.03 -42.91 11.50
C ARG A 294 -25.53 -42.91 11.79
N ALA A 295 -26.15 -41.72 11.83
CA ALA A 295 -27.59 -41.60 11.99
C ALA A 295 -28.35 -42.22 10.81
N LEU A 296 -27.92 -41.96 9.57
CA LEU A 296 -28.47 -42.59 8.37
C LEU A 296 -28.31 -44.10 8.40
N GLY A 297 -27.13 -44.61 8.79
CA GLY A 297 -26.90 -46.05 8.93
C GLY A 297 -27.80 -46.69 9.99
N LEU A 298 -28.06 -46.00 11.11
CA LEU A 298 -28.99 -46.45 12.13
C LEU A 298 -30.44 -46.42 11.65
N LEU A 299 -30.83 -45.39 10.89
CA LEU A 299 -32.14 -45.30 10.25
C LEU A 299 -32.34 -46.45 9.25
N GLU A 300 -31.41 -46.68 8.33
CA GLU A 300 -31.47 -47.80 7.38
C GLU A 300 -31.54 -49.16 8.09
N ASN A 301 -30.76 -49.35 9.15
CA ASN A 301 -30.82 -50.58 9.93
C ASN A 301 -32.19 -50.74 10.62
N SER A 302 -32.73 -49.65 11.20
CA SER A 302 -34.05 -49.66 11.82
C SER A 302 -35.17 -49.96 10.82
N ILE A 303 -35.11 -49.39 9.62
CA ILE A 303 -36.08 -49.63 8.54
C ILE A 303 -35.98 -51.08 8.05
N ASN A 304 -34.77 -51.62 7.90
CA ASN A 304 -34.62 -53.01 7.44
C ASN A 304 -35.11 -54.02 8.49
N ARG A 305 -34.92 -53.72 9.78
CA ARG A 305 -35.35 -54.58 10.89
C ARG A 305 -36.86 -54.56 11.14
N ASP A 306 -37.52 -53.42 10.95
CA ASP A 306 -38.97 -53.28 11.14
C ASP A 306 -39.72 -53.55 9.83
N SER A 307 -40.64 -54.52 9.83
CA SER A 307 -41.41 -54.88 8.63
C SER A 307 -42.39 -53.79 8.19
N GLY A 308 -42.95 -53.01 9.12
CA GLY A 308 -43.86 -51.92 8.81
C GLY A 308 -43.14 -50.76 8.12
N LEU A 309 -41.99 -50.35 8.64
CA LEU A 309 -41.17 -49.29 8.01
C LEU A 309 -40.64 -49.71 6.64
N ARG A 310 -40.27 -50.99 6.47
CA ARG A 310 -39.86 -51.53 5.18
C ARG A 310 -40.97 -51.46 4.14
N GLN A 311 -42.20 -51.80 4.52
CA GLN A 311 -43.36 -51.71 3.63
C GLN A 311 -43.63 -50.25 3.20
N VAL A 312 -43.55 -49.29 4.13
CA VAL A 312 -43.70 -47.86 3.82
C VAL A 312 -42.60 -47.38 2.86
N ARG A 313 -41.35 -47.81 3.06
CA ARG A 313 -40.24 -47.50 2.13
C ARG A 313 -40.49 -48.07 0.74
N GLU A 314 -40.89 -49.34 0.64
CA GLU A 314 -41.20 -49.99 -0.63
C GLU A 314 -42.38 -49.32 -1.34
N GLU A 315 -43.43 -48.97 -0.60
CA GLU A 315 -44.58 -48.23 -1.11
C GLU A 315 -44.17 -46.86 -1.64
N TYR A 316 -43.39 -46.09 -0.88
CA TYR A 316 -42.85 -44.81 -1.33
C TYR A 316 -42.08 -44.95 -2.65
N TRP A 317 -41.13 -45.90 -2.74
CA TRP A 317 -40.35 -46.08 -3.97
C TRP A 317 -41.18 -46.60 -5.14
N ARG A 318 -42.21 -47.40 -4.87
CA ARG A 318 -43.17 -47.83 -5.89
C ARG A 318 -43.98 -46.67 -6.42
N THR A 319 -44.51 -45.81 -5.55
CA THR A 319 -45.25 -44.61 -5.92
C THR A 319 -44.37 -43.63 -6.67
N GLU A 320 -43.15 -43.37 -6.19
CA GLU A 320 -42.19 -42.49 -6.86
C GLU A 320 -41.82 -43.02 -8.26
N GLY A 321 -41.57 -44.32 -8.38
CA GLY A 321 -41.31 -44.96 -9.67
C GLY A 321 -42.49 -44.83 -10.64
N GLN A 322 -43.72 -44.95 -10.14
CA GLN A 322 -44.93 -44.77 -10.93
C GLN A 322 -45.11 -43.31 -11.36
N VAL A 323 -44.98 -42.35 -10.43
CA VAL A 323 -45.05 -40.91 -10.72
C VAL A 323 -43.98 -40.50 -11.73
N MET A 324 -42.75 -40.99 -11.58
CA MET A 324 -41.66 -40.73 -12.52
C MET A 324 -41.97 -41.32 -13.90
N SER A 325 -42.47 -42.56 -13.96
CA SER A 325 -42.87 -43.19 -15.22
C SER A 325 -43.98 -42.41 -15.91
N ASP A 326 -45.00 -41.99 -15.17
CA ASP A 326 -46.12 -41.21 -15.68
C ASP A 326 -45.64 -39.83 -16.18
N THR A 327 -44.78 -39.16 -15.42
CA THR A 327 -44.16 -37.87 -15.78
C THR A 327 -43.30 -37.99 -17.04
N VAL A 328 -42.52 -39.06 -17.17
CA VAL A 328 -41.70 -39.32 -18.37
C VAL A 328 -42.57 -39.68 -19.58
N ALA A 329 -43.74 -40.30 -19.36
CA ALA A 329 -44.69 -40.63 -20.43
C ALA A 329 -45.49 -39.42 -20.92
N GLU A 330 -45.50 -38.30 -20.19
CA GLU A 330 -46.14 -37.06 -20.66
C GLU A 330 -45.48 -36.58 -21.95
N PRO A 331 -46.27 -36.26 -22.99
CA PRO A 331 -45.75 -35.97 -24.32
C PRO A 331 -44.82 -34.75 -24.35
N GLU A 332 -45.09 -33.75 -23.52
CA GLU A 332 -44.26 -32.54 -23.41
C GLU A 332 -42.88 -32.85 -22.79
N VAL A 333 -42.85 -33.66 -21.73
CA VAL A 333 -41.62 -34.06 -21.04
C VAL A 333 -40.80 -35.02 -21.90
N ALA A 334 -41.45 -36.01 -22.51
CA ALA A 334 -40.80 -36.95 -23.44
C ALA A 334 -40.16 -36.21 -24.62
N GLN A 335 -40.85 -35.20 -25.18
CA GLN A 335 -40.28 -34.37 -26.25
C GLN A 335 -39.05 -33.59 -25.77
N LYS A 336 -39.08 -33.01 -24.56
CA LYS A 336 -37.93 -32.29 -23.98
C LYS A 336 -36.75 -33.21 -23.67
N ILE A 337 -37.00 -34.42 -23.18
CA ILE A 337 -35.98 -35.45 -22.96
C ILE A 337 -35.34 -35.84 -24.30
N ASN A 338 -36.15 -36.10 -25.33
CA ASN A 338 -35.63 -36.45 -26.66
C ASN A 338 -34.86 -35.28 -27.31
N GLU A 339 -35.32 -34.03 -27.15
CA GLU A 339 -34.59 -32.83 -27.59
C GLU A 339 -33.25 -32.66 -26.86
N ALA A 340 -33.19 -33.00 -25.56
CA ALA A 340 -31.95 -32.96 -24.77
C ALA A 340 -30.99 -34.10 -25.14
N LEU A 341 -31.51 -35.31 -25.33
CA LEU A 341 -30.73 -36.49 -25.77
C LEU A 341 -30.18 -36.31 -27.18
N ALA A 342 -30.94 -35.66 -28.09
CA ALA A 342 -30.47 -35.35 -29.44
C ALA A 342 -29.34 -34.30 -29.47
N LYS A 343 -29.22 -33.47 -28.42
CA LYS A 343 -28.14 -32.48 -28.25
C LYS A 343 -26.95 -33.04 -27.47
N LEU A 344 -27.07 -34.23 -26.90
CA LEU A 344 -26.03 -34.88 -26.12
C LEU A 344 -25.06 -35.60 -27.06
N ASP A 345 -23.80 -35.17 -27.03
CA ASP A 345 -22.71 -35.85 -27.73
C ASP A 345 -22.23 -37.03 -26.88
N TYR A 346 -22.70 -38.23 -27.23
CA TYR A 346 -22.35 -39.48 -26.54
C TYR A 346 -20.86 -39.78 -26.56
N ALA A 347 -20.14 -39.39 -27.63
CA ALA A 347 -18.70 -39.62 -27.72
C ALA A 347 -17.92 -38.70 -26.76
N SER A 348 -18.34 -37.44 -26.63
CA SER A 348 -17.79 -36.53 -25.62
C SER A 348 -18.12 -36.99 -24.19
N LEU A 349 -19.30 -37.56 -23.97
CA LEU A 349 -19.71 -38.06 -22.67
C LEU A 349 -18.91 -39.30 -22.25
N GLU A 350 -18.71 -40.26 -23.15
CA GLU A 350 -17.91 -41.47 -22.89
C GLU A 350 -16.46 -41.12 -22.55
N GLY A 351 -15.87 -40.16 -23.28
CA GLY A 351 -14.54 -39.62 -22.97
C GLY A 351 -14.46 -38.95 -21.59
N LYS A 352 -15.47 -38.17 -21.19
CA LYS A 352 -15.56 -37.54 -19.86
C LYS A 352 -15.77 -38.55 -18.74
N ILE A 353 -16.56 -39.61 -18.98
CA ILE A 353 -16.77 -40.68 -18.01
C ILE A 353 -15.46 -41.46 -17.81
N GLY A 354 -14.74 -41.76 -18.88
CA GLY A 354 -13.40 -42.34 -18.81
C GLY A 354 -12.44 -41.47 -17.99
N GLU A 355 -12.38 -40.17 -18.28
CA GLU A 355 -11.54 -39.21 -17.55
C GLU A 355 -11.88 -39.12 -16.06
N VAL A 356 -13.18 -39.13 -15.70
CA VAL A 356 -13.63 -39.11 -14.30
C VAL A 356 -13.35 -40.44 -13.61
N ALA A 357 -13.58 -41.57 -14.27
CA ALA A 357 -13.28 -42.89 -13.73
C ALA A 357 -11.78 -43.06 -13.50
N ASP A 358 -10.95 -42.67 -14.45
CA ASP A 358 -9.49 -42.66 -14.34
C ASP A 358 -9.02 -41.67 -13.26
N GLY A 359 -9.70 -40.53 -13.11
CA GLY A 359 -9.46 -39.56 -12.03
C GLY A 359 -9.79 -40.11 -10.63
N ILE A 360 -10.88 -40.87 -10.50
CA ILE A 360 -11.26 -41.51 -9.22
C ILE A 360 -10.33 -42.68 -8.91
N LEU A 361 -10.02 -43.52 -9.90
CA LEU A 361 -9.09 -44.65 -9.74
C LEU A 361 -7.69 -44.15 -9.37
N SER A 362 -7.18 -43.12 -10.04
CA SER A 362 -5.88 -42.52 -9.71
C SER A 362 -5.88 -41.85 -8.33
N ALA A 363 -7.00 -41.24 -7.89
CA ALA A 363 -7.12 -40.72 -6.53
C ALA A 363 -7.12 -41.83 -5.48
N ILE A 364 -7.82 -42.94 -5.73
CA ILE A 364 -7.83 -44.12 -4.87
C ILE A 364 -6.43 -44.74 -4.80
N ASP A 365 -5.76 -44.91 -5.94
CA ASP A 365 -4.39 -45.44 -6.01
C ASP A 365 -3.38 -44.51 -5.33
N ALA A 366 -3.53 -43.19 -5.44
CA ALA A 366 -2.70 -42.22 -4.72
C ALA A 366 -2.91 -42.30 -3.20
N THR A 367 -4.14 -42.47 -2.74
CA THR A 367 -4.41 -42.69 -1.30
C THR A 367 -3.83 -44.01 -0.80
N ARG A 368 -3.89 -45.08 -1.62
CA ARG A 368 -3.29 -46.38 -1.29
C ARG A 368 -1.76 -46.35 -1.28
N ALA A 369 -1.15 -45.61 -2.22
CA ALA A 369 0.30 -45.40 -2.29
C ALA A 369 0.83 -44.48 -1.17
N SER A 370 -0.04 -43.69 -0.52
CA SER A 370 0.32 -42.87 0.65
C SER A 370 0.28 -43.64 1.98
N GLN A 371 -0.28 -44.86 2.03
CA GLN A 371 -0.38 -45.68 3.23
C GLN A 371 0.85 -46.53 3.64
N PRO A 372 1.89 -46.81 2.82
CA PRO A 372 2.98 -47.69 3.26
C PRO A 372 4.07 -46.99 4.09
N LEU A 373 3.99 -45.68 4.36
CA LEU A 373 5.02 -44.95 5.13
C LEU A 373 4.73 -44.80 6.64
N SER A 374 3.58 -45.25 7.15
CA SER A 374 3.28 -45.16 8.59
C SER A 374 3.43 -46.48 9.37
N ALA A 375 3.80 -47.59 8.72
CA ALA A 375 3.84 -48.91 9.35
C ALA A 375 5.25 -49.50 9.58
N SER A 376 6.33 -48.74 9.33
CA SER A 376 7.71 -49.26 9.49
C SER A 376 8.60 -48.45 10.46
N MET A 377 8.02 -47.73 11.42
CA MET A 377 8.78 -47.10 12.52
C MET A 377 8.25 -47.57 13.89
N THR A 378 8.14 -48.87 14.07
CA THR A 378 8.15 -49.52 15.39
C THR A 378 8.71 -50.92 15.20
N ASP A 379 10.04 -51.03 15.30
CA ASP A 379 10.75 -52.12 15.98
C ASP A 379 12.14 -51.61 16.39
#